data_AF-A0A2E7TKZ7-F1
#
_entry.id   AF-A0A2E7TKZ7-F1
#
_cell.length_a   1.000
_cell.length_b   1.000
_cell.length_c   1.000
_cell.angle_alpha   90.00
_cell.angle_beta   90.00
_cell.angle_gamma   90.00
#
_symmetry.space_group_name_H-M   'P 1'
#
loop_
_entity.id
_entity.type
_entity.pdbx_description
1 polymer ?
#
loop_
_entity_poly.entity_id
_entity_poly.type
_entity_poly.pdbx_seq_one_letter_code
_entity_poly.pdbx_strand_id
1 'polypeptide(L)'
;MRSLTVTIFLFLFISCSSNTEVFEYEIYSDDKVDLVNSKLLFNINKSSNMAHLDVQIFPKKQKDIESYSLVFDMKFREDYESEFNGVCLGPSWENFGSGEFSLELKNENNFKSEIKGFLDLNEDDRCKNYFYYLRFLKINLRNKEQILIGVATDYAKDYPDAPFIWLVNKNNQLEEIGTTNIEKYSLNFELSK
;
A
#
# COMPACT_ATOMS: atom_id res chain seq x y z
N MET A 1 57.02 12.14 35.91
CA MET A 1 55.97 12.84 35.14
C MET A 1 55.55 11.91 34.01
N ARG A 2 54.38 11.28 34.12
CA ARG A 2 53.86 10.35 33.09
C ARG A 2 52.93 11.14 32.17
N SER A 3 53.29 11.21 30.89
CA SER A 3 52.47 11.85 29.86
C SER A 3 51.20 11.04 29.63
N LEU A 4 50.04 11.69 29.77
CA LEU A 4 48.73 11.09 29.52
C LEU A 4 48.34 11.45 28.08
N THR A 5 48.52 10.51 27.15
CA THR A 5 48.02 10.66 25.77
C THR A 5 46.52 10.42 25.76
N VAL A 6 45.74 11.48 25.58
CA VAL A 6 44.29 11.42 25.37
C VAL A 6 44.05 11.31 23.86
N THR A 7 43.67 10.13 23.40
CA THR A 7 43.25 9.90 22.02
C THR A 7 41.77 10.23 21.89
N ILE A 8 41.44 11.35 21.25
CA ILE A 8 40.06 11.72 20.93
C ILE A 8 39.60 10.87 19.74
N PHE A 9 38.71 9.91 20.01
CA PHE A 9 37.96 9.21 18.96
C PHE A 9 36.81 10.12 18.49
N LEU A 10 37.00 10.76 17.34
CA LEU A 10 35.96 11.52 16.67
C LEU A 10 35.00 10.53 15.98
N PHE A 11 33.89 10.19 16.63
CA PHE A 11 32.79 9.46 16.01
C PHE A 11 32.02 10.41 15.07
N LEU A 12 32.39 10.42 13.79
CA LEU A 12 31.58 11.02 12.73
C LEU A 12 30.37 10.10 12.46
N PHE A 13 29.30 10.27 13.22
CA PHE A 13 27.99 9.77 12.83
C PHE A 13 27.46 10.69 11.71
N ILE A 14 27.83 10.39 10.47
CA ILE A 14 27.15 10.94 9.29
C ILE A 14 25.84 10.18 9.16
N SER A 15 24.80 10.62 9.86
CA SER A 15 23.44 10.15 9.65
C SER A 15 22.92 10.70 8.32
N CYS A 16 23.09 9.92 7.24
CA CYS A 16 22.25 10.06 6.06
C CYS A 16 20.82 9.69 6.47
N SER A 17 20.04 10.69 6.89
CA SER A 17 18.62 10.55 7.23
C SER A 17 17.79 10.62 5.95
N SER A 18 17.75 9.53 5.20
CA SER A 18 16.59 9.27 4.36
C SER A 18 15.48 8.76 5.29
N ASN A 19 14.48 9.59 5.56
CA ASN A 19 13.35 9.21 6.41
C ASN A 19 12.43 8.27 5.63
N THR A 20 12.75 6.97 5.64
CA THR A 20 11.85 5.95 5.12
C THR A 20 10.72 5.73 6.12
N GLU A 21 9.49 6.02 5.73
CA GLU A 21 8.29 5.71 6.49
C GLU A 21 7.87 4.27 6.19
N VAL A 22 7.52 3.50 7.22
CA VAL A 22 7.13 2.08 7.09
C VAL A 22 5.75 1.88 7.70
N PHE A 23 4.81 1.39 6.89
CA PHE A 23 3.48 0.98 7.33
C PHE A 23 3.40 -0.54 7.25
N GLU A 24 2.96 -1.16 8.33
CA GLU A 24 2.85 -2.60 8.47
C GLU A 24 1.42 -2.99 8.83
N TYR A 25 0.88 -3.96 8.09
CA TYR A 25 -0.46 -4.49 8.29
C TYR A 25 -0.41 -6.01 8.41
N GLU A 26 -1.12 -6.56 9.40
CA GLU A 26 -1.44 -7.98 9.44
C GLU A 26 -2.83 -8.19 8.83
N ILE A 27 -2.91 -9.14 7.90
CA ILE A 27 -4.15 -9.56 7.25
C ILE A 27 -4.42 -11.00 7.64
N TYR A 28 -5.59 -11.29 8.19
CA TYR A 28 -6.04 -12.63 8.51
C TYR A 28 -7.52 -12.83 8.20
N SER A 29 -7.87 -14.09 7.93
CA SER A 29 -9.27 -14.52 7.77
C SER A 29 -9.82 -15.03 9.09
N ASP A 30 -11.00 -14.56 9.47
CA ASP A 30 -11.74 -15.04 10.66
C ASP A 30 -12.30 -16.46 10.43
N ASP A 31 -12.57 -16.80 9.16
CA ASP A 31 -13.12 -18.09 8.71
C ASP A 31 -12.03 -19.11 8.30
N LYS A 32 -10.78 -18.86 8.67
CA LYS A 32 -9.62 -19.75 8.40
C LYS A 32 -9.32 -19.97 6.92
N VAL A 33 -9.59 -18.97 6.07
CA VAL A 33 -9.09 -18.95 4.70
C VAL A 33 -7.59 -18.66 4.71
N ASP A 34 -6.78 -19.69 4.93
CA ASP A 34 -5.32 -19.60 5.12
C ASP A 34 -4.56 -18.87 4.00
N LEU A 35 -5.12 -18.85 2.78
CA LEU A 35 -4.55 -18.17 1.61
C LEU A 35 -4.53 -16.65 1.75
N VAL A 36 -5.39 -16.09 2.60
CA VAL A 36 -5.47 -14.64 2.86
C VAL A 36 -4.46 -14.19 3.91
N ASN A 37 -4.09 -15.10 4.83
CA ASN A 37 -3.24 -14.78 5.96
C ASN A 37 -1.85 -14.30 5.51
N SER A 38 -1.53 -13.04 5.77
CA SER A 38 -0.32 -12.39 5.28
C SER A 38 0.08 -11.16 6.09
N LYS A 39 1.30 -10.69 5.88
CA LYS A 39 1.79 -9.39 6.36
C LYS A 39 2.07 -8.50 5.16
N LEU A 40 1.53 -7.30 5.14
CA LEU A 40 1.69 -6.30 4.08
C LEU A 40 2.55 -5.15 4.58
N LEU A 41 3.58 -4.79 3.81
CA LEU A 41 4.48 -3.67 4.09
C LEU A 41 4.40 -2.63 2.98
N PHE A 42 4.27 -1.36 3.38
CA PHE A 42 4.54 -0.20 2.53
C PHE A 42 5.79 0.50 3.07
N ASN A 43 6.82 0.65 2.24
CA ASN A 43 7.96 1.49 2.57
C ASN A 43 7.95 2.68 1.63
N ILE A 44 8.06 3.88 2.20
CA ILE A 44 7.93 5.13 1.47
C ILE A 44 9.17 5.95 1.69
N ASN A 45 9.84 6.31 0.60
CA ASN A 45 10.96 7.23 0.62
C ASN A 45 10.58 8.48 -0.18
N LYS A 46 10.71 9.65 0.44
CA LYS A 46 10.32 10.94 -0.15
C LYS A 46 11.55 11.82 -0.36
N SER A 47 11.58 12.49 -1.50
CA SER A 47 12.42 13.64 -1.77
C SER A 47 11.54 14.87 -2.06
N SER A 48 12.15 16.02 -2.35
CA SER A 48 11.41 17.26 -2.60
C SER A 48 10.47 17.20 -3.80
N ASN A 49 10.68 16.29 -4.75
CA ASN A 49 9.88 16.20 -5.99
C ASN A 49 9.50 14.76 -6.36
N MET A 50 9.74 13.79 -5.50
CA MET A 50 9.53 12.38 -5.79
C MET A 50 9.09 11.61 -4.55
N ALA A 51 8.14 10.72 -4.72
CA ALA A 51 7.82 9.67 -3.78
C ALA A 51 8.21 8.31 -4.38
N HIS A 52 8.85 7.46 -3.60
CA HIS A 52 9.12 6.07 -3.95
C HIS A 52 8.30 5.20 -3.00
N LEU A 53 7.40 4.40 -3.54
CA LEU A 53 6.61 3.43 -2.78
C LEU A 53 7.10 2.03 -3.12
N ASP A 54 7.61 1.32 -2.12
CA ASP A 54 7.93 -0.11 -2.15
C ASP A 54 6.83 -0.89 -1.42
N VAL A 55 6.16 -1.81 -2.10
CA VAL A 55 5.13 -2.67 -1.49
C VAL A 55 5.58 -4.13 -1.50
N GLN A 56 5.41 -4.81 -0.37
CA GLN A 56 5.68 -6.24 -0.27
C GLN A 56 4.64 -6.98 0.58
N ILE A 57 4.24 -8.18 0.13
CA ILE A 57 3.39 -9.09 0.90
C ILE A 57 4.14 -10.36 1.29
N PHE A 58 4.00 -10.78 2.54
CA PHE A 58 4.53 -12.04 3.06
C PHE A 58 3.37 -13.00 3.37
N PRO A 59 2.96 -13.87 2.43
CA PRO A 59 1.92 -14.86 2.68
C PRO A 59 2.36 -15.95 3.64
N LYS A 60 1.43 -16.43 4.48
CA LYS A 60 1.61 -17.70 5.20
C LYS A 60 1.58 -18.92 4.25
N LYS A 61 0.87 -18.84 3.11
CA LYS A 61 0.73 -19.91 2.10
C LYS A 61 1.28 -19.52 0.71
N GLN A 62 2.57 -19.19 0.62
CA GLN A 62 3.22 -18.79 -0.64
C GLN A 62 3.08 -19.78 -1.81
N LYS A 63 3.09 -21.09 -1.52
CA LYS A 63 3.16 -22.14 -2.57
C LYS A 63 1.98 -22.13 -3.54
N ASP A 64 0.83 -21.65 -3.09
CA ASP A 64 -0.42 -21.69 -3.86
C ASP A 64 -0.69 -20.37 -4.61
N ILE A 65 0.08 -19.33 -4.29
CA ILE A 65 -0.11 -17.97 -4.79
C ILE A 65 0.85 -17.73 -5.96
N GLU A 66 0.31 -17.19 -7.04
CA GLU A 66 1.06 -16.73 -8.21
C GLU A 66 1.47 -15.27 -8.05
N SER A 67 0.51 -14.42 -7.67
CA SER A 67 0.74 -12.99 -7.48
C SER A 67 -0.36 -12.32 -6.66
N TYR A 68 -0.13 -11.06 -6.31
CA TYR A 68 -1.15 -10.15 -5.81
C TYR A 68 -1.30 -8.97 -6.76
N SER A 69 -2.54 -8.56 -7.01
CA SER A 69 -2.85 -7.30 -7.69
C SER A 69 -3.44 -6.32 -6.68
N LEU A 70 -2.81 -5.16 -6.53
CA LEU A 70 -3.22 -4.11 -5.61
C LEU A 70 -3.60 -2.88 -6.43
N VAL A 71 -4.76 -2.30 -6.14
CA VAL A 71 -5.20 -1.03 -6.74
C VAL A 71 -5.33 -0.01 -5.65
N PHE A 72 -4.57 1.08 -5.73
CA PHE A 72 -4.60 2.18 -4.79
C PHE A 72 -5.33 3.35 -5.40
N ASP A 73 -6.14 4.02 -4.59
CA ASP A 73 -6.86 5.22 -4.98
C ASP A 73 -6.60 6.33 -3.96
N MET A 74 -6.34 7.53 -4.46
CA MET A 74 -6.25 8.73 -3.66
C MET A 74 -7.68 9.18 -3.33
N LYS A 75 -8.19 8.78 -2.17
CA LYS A 75 -9.49 9.28 -1.73
C LYS A 75 -9.32 10.69 -1.17
N PHE A 76 -9.97 11.64 -1.80
CA PHE A 76 -10.28 12.94 -1.20
C PHE A 76 -11.27 12.69 -0.05
N ARG A 77 -10.77 12.55 1.19
CA ARG A 77 -11.68 12.61 2.33
C ARG A 77 -12.00 14.08 2.58
N GLU A 78 -13.20 14.44 2.14
CA GLU A 78 -14.02 15.51 2.64
C GLU A 78 -14.05 15.45 4.18
N ASP A 79 -13.11 16.13 4.82
CA ASP A 79 -13.23 16.66 6.18
C ASP A 79 -12.55 18.03 6.20
N TYR A 80 -12.85 18.84 5.19
CA TYR A 80 -12.63 20.27 5.31
C TYR A 80 -13.87 20.85 5.97
N GLU A 81 -13.85 20.96 7.30
CA GLU A 81 -14.76 21.88 8.02
C GLU A 81 -14.59 23.35 7.56
N SER A 82 -13.65 23.64 6.66
CA SER A 82 -13.43 24.91 5.98
C SER A 82 -13.72 24.80 4.49
N GLU A 83 -14.49 25.73 3.92
CA GLU A 83 -14.76 25.83 2.47
C GLU A 83 -13.51 25.62 1.60
N PHE A 84 -13.33 24.41 1.06
CA PHE A 84 -12.15 24.05 0.27
C PHE A 84 -12.42 24.27 -1.23
N ASN A 85 -11.90 25.37 -1.77
CA ASN A 85 -11.97 25.72 -3.19
C ASN A 85 -10.71 25.28 -3.98
N GLY A 86 -10.01 24.23 -3.53
CA GLY A 86 -8.76 23.73 -4.14
C GLY A 86 -8.89 22.32 -4.71
N VAL A 87 -7.97 21.92 -5.60
CA VAL A 87 -7.84 20.54 -6.08
C VAL A 87 -6.56 19.96 -5.47
N CYS A 88 -6.64 18.86 -4.71
CA CYS A 88 -5.43 18.07 -4.42
C CYS A 88 -5.06 17.32 -5.69
N LEU A 89 -3.84 17.50 -6.18
CA LEU A 89 -3.37 16.76 -7.34
C LEU A 89 -2.58 15.55 -6.88
N GLY A 90 -1.60 15.74 -6.00
CA GLY A 90 -0.72 14.67 -5.54
C GLY A 90 0.31 14.24 -6.60
N PRO A 91 1.21 13.31 -6.24
CA PRO A 91 2.25 12.85 -7.16
C PRO A 91 1.66 12.11 -8.36
N SER A 92 2.14 12.42 -9.58
CA SER A 92 1.84 11.61 -10.76
C SER A 92 2.65 10.31 -10.71
N TRP A 93 1.98 9.18 -10.57
CA TRP A 93 2.62 7.87 -10.52
C TRP A 93 3.07 7.42 -11.91
N GLU A 94 4.22 6.76 -12.02
CA GLU A 94 4.77 6.36 -13.32
C GLU A 94 3.81 5.46 -14.10
N ASN A 95 3.54 5.80 -15.37
CA ASN A 95 2.54 5.14 -16.23
C ASN A 95 1.08 5.29 -15.77
N PHE A 96 0.84 6.11 -14.74
CA PHE A 96 -0.48 6.46 -14.23
C PHE A 96 -0.59 7.99 -14.09
N GLY A 97 -1.71 8.46 -13.55
CA GLY A 97 -1.87 9.84 -13.10
C GLY A 97 -1.66 9.95 -11.58
N SER A 98 -2.20 11.00 -10.98
CA SER A 98 -2.04 11.22 -9.54
C SER A 98 -3.09 10.55 -8.65
N GLY A 99 -4.23 10.17 -9.23
CA GLY A 99 -5.37 9.60 -8.49
C GLY A 99 -5.22 8.11 -8.17
N GLU A 100 -5.27 7.26 -9.20
CA GLU A 100 -5.26 5.80 -9.06
C GLU A 100 -3.98 5.22 -9.67
N PHE A 101 -3.41 4.20 -9.01
CA PHE A 101 -2.35 3.38 -9.57
C PHE A 101 -2.49 1.93 -9.13
N SER A 102 -1.83 1.02 -9.85
CA SER A 102 -1.89 -0.41 -9.53
C SER A 102 -0.51 -1.04 -9.49
N LEU A 103 -0.33 -2.02 -8.60
CA LEU A 103 0.88 -2.80 -8.44
C LEU A 103 0.58 -4.29 -8.59
N GLU A 104 1.49 -5.00 -9.28
CA GLU A 104 1.45 -6.45 -9.38
C GLU A 104 2.66 -7.04 -8.63
N LEU A 105 2.39 -7.75 -7.54
CA LEU A 105 3.38 -8.40 -6.70
C LEU A 105 3.52 -9.86 -7.10
N LYS A 106 4.46 -10.17 -7.99
CA LYS A 106 4.66 -11.55 -8.48
C LYS A 106 5.51 -12.39 -7.54
N ASN A 107 5.22 -13.69 -7.47
CA ASN A 107 6.01 -14.64 -6.70
C ASN A 107 7.49 -14.69 -7.15
N GLU A 108 7.79 -14.52 -8.44
CA GLU A 108 9.16 -14.49 -8.98
C GLU A 108 10.01 -13.35 -8.37
N ASN A 109 9.35 -12.29 -7.88
CA ASN A 109 9.96 -11.14 -7.23
C ASN A 109 9.69 -11.13 -5.71
N ASN A 110 9.44 -12.31 -5.11
CA ASN A 110 9.11 -12.45 -3.69
C ASN A 110 7.94 -11.57 -3.23
N PHE A 111 6.93 -11.43 -4.11
CA PHE A 111 5.77 -10.57 -3.92
C PHE A 111 6.13 -9.13 -3.54
N LYS A 112 7.19 -8.59 -4.16
CA LYS A 112 7.59 -7.19 -4.04
C LYS A 112 7.39 -6.46 -5.37
N SER A 113 6.98 -5.20 -5.30
CA SER A 113 6.99 -4.24 -6.41
C SER A 113 7.23 -2.83 -5.88
N GLU A 114 7.61 -1.93 -6.77
CA GLU A 114 7.89 -0.53 -6.46
C GLU A 114 7.25 0.37 -7.52
N ILE A 115 6.95 1.61 -7.14
CA ILE A 115 6.45 2.64 -8.05
C ILE A 115 6.95 4.03 -7.65
N LYS A 116 7.26 4.85 -8.66
CA LYS A 116 7.67 6.25 -8.48
C LYS A 116 6.52 7.19 -8.75
N GLY A 117 6.34 8.16 -7.85
CA GLY A 117 5.45 9.29 -8.01
C GLY A 117 6.24 10.59 -8.14
N PHE A 118 5.88 11.45 -9.08
CA PHE A 118 6.54 12.73 -9.34
C PHE A 118 5.64 13.89 -8.94
N LEU A 119 6.16 14.80 -8.11
CA LEU A 119 5.45 16.01 -7.68
C LEU A 119 5.84 17.18 -8.60
N ASP A 120 4.88 17.76 -9.31
CA ASP A 120 5.10 19.03 -9.98
C ASP A 120 5.00 20.18 -8.96
N LEU A 121 6.13 20.83 -8.70
CA LEU A 121 6.20 21.96 -7.77
C LEU A 121 5.63 23.26 -8.35
N ASN A 122 5.30 23.28 -9.64
CA ASN A 122 4.73 24.44 -10.33
C ASN A 122 3.19 24.41 -10.42
N GLU A 123 2.56 23.27 -10.12
CA GLU A 123 1.11 23.16 -10.06
C GLU A 123 0.56 23.76 -8.75
N ASP A 124 -0.62 24.39 -8.81
CA ASP A 124 -1.35 24.91 -7.64
C ASP A 124 -1.99 23.74 -6.86
N ASP A 125 -1.15 22.86 -6.32
CA ASP A 125 -1.56 21.81 -5.40
C ASP A 125 -1.62 22.37 -3.98
N ARG A 126 -2.85 22.49 -3.49
CA ARG A 126 -3.16 23.12 -2.21
C ARG A 126 -3.13 22.14 -1.03
N CYS A 127 -2.86 20.86 -1.30
CA CYS A 127 -2.86 19.83 -0.28
C CYS A 127 -1.45 19.62 0.29
N LYS A 128 -1.39 19.46 1.61
CA LYS A 128 -0.14 19.16 2.33
C LYS A 128 0.07 17.66 2.49
N ASN A 129 -1.02 16.90 2.54
CA ASN A 129 -1.04 15.48 2.80
C ASN A 129 -1.91 14.80 1.73
N TYR A 130 -1.44 13.67 1.21
CA TYR A 130 -2.14 12.85 0.24
C TYR A 130 -2.37 11.46 0.84
N PHE A 131 -3.63 11.04 0.91
CA PHE A 131 -4.00 9.75 1.50
C PHE A 131 -4.34 8.76 0.39
N TYR A 132 -3.56 7.69 0.31
CA TYR A 132 -3.79 6.58 -0.62
C TYR A 132 -4.32 5.39 0.13
N TYR A 133 -5.47 4.89 -0.32
CA TYR A 133 -6.10 3.70 0.24
C TYR A 133 -5.93 2.56 -0.74
N LEU A 134 -5.60 1.38 -0.24
CA LEU A 134 -5.80 0.17 -1.02
C LEU A 134 -7.30 0.04 -1.25
N ARG A 135 -7.73 0.08 -2.52
CA ARG A 135 -9.13 -0.04 -2.94
C ARG A 135 -9.50 -1.50 -3.16
N PHE A 136 -8.65 -2.22 -3.86
CA PHE A 136 -8.81 -3.63 -4.15
C PHE A 136 -7.54 -4.41 -3.87
N LEU A 137 -7.68 -5.53 -3.18
CA LEU A 137 -6.67 -6.57 -3.04
C LEU A 137 -7.17 -7.84 -3.74
N LYS A 138 -6.42 -8.29 -4.74
CA LYS A 138 -6.67 -9.55 -5.44
C LYS A 138 -5.49 -10.49 -5.22
N ILE A 139 -5.78 -11.74 -4.88
CA ILE A 139 -4.81 -12.83 -4.79
C ILE A 139 -5.05 -13.73 -6.00
N ASN A 140 -4.07 -13.82 -6.90
CA ASN A 140 -4.12 -14.74 -8.04
C ASN A 140 -3.49 -16.06 -7.62
N LEU A 141 -4.27 -17.15 -7.68
CA LEU A 141 -3.81 -18.48 -7.31
C LEU A 141 -3.27 -19.22 -8.53
N ARG A 142 -2.30 -20.11 -8.32
CA ARG A 142 -1.68 -20.91 -9.40
C ARG A 142 -2.66 -21.83 -10.13
N ASN A 143 -3.77 -22.17 -9.48
CA ASN A 143 -4.84 -22.97 -10.07
C ASN A 143 -5.79 -22.13 -10.96
N LYS A 144 -5.49 -20.84 -11.18
CA LYS A 144 -6.26 -19.83 -11.92
C LYS A 144 -7.52 -19.30 -11.22
N GLU A 145 -7.75 -19.67 -9.97
CA GLU A 145 -8.79 -19.05 -9.14
C GLU A 145 -8.26 -17.73 -8.56
N GLN A 146 -9.17 -16.88 -8.11
CA GLN A 146 -8.82 -15.59 -7.52
C GLN A 146 -9.54 -15.39 -6.20
N ILE A 147 -8.86 -14.77 -5.24
CA ILE A 147 -9.50 -14.26 -4.02
C ILE A 147 -9.57 -12.74 -4.13
N LEU A 148 -10.74 -12.16 -3.93
CA LEU A 148 -11.00 -10.72 -4.01
C LEU A 148 -11.40 -10.17 -2.65
N ILE A 149 -10.79 -9.04 -2.29
CA ILE A 149 -11.11 -8.27 -1.08
C ILE A 149 -11.23 -6.80 -1.50
N GLY A 150 -12.42 -6.22 -1.31
CA GLY A 150 -12.70 -4.81 -1.60
C GLY A 150 -12.41 -3.93 -0.40
N VAL A 151 -11.16 -3.51 -0.22
CA VAL A 151 -10.69 -2.82 0.99
C VAL A 151 -11.35 -1.45 1.20
N ALA A 152 -11.70 -0.73 0.13
CA ALA A 152 -12.27 0.60 0.21
C ALA A 152 -13.36 0.84 -0.85
N THR A 153 -14.27 -0.12 -1.05
CA THR A 153 -15.32 -0.04 -2.08
C THR A 153 -16.67 0.37 -1.46
N ASP A 154 -17.62 0.81 -2.31
CA ASP A 154 -18.97 1.23 -1.90
C ASP A 154 -20.06 0.39 -2.59
N TYR A 155 -19.72 -0.80 -3.09
CA TYR A 155 -20.55 -1.51 -4.06
C TYR A 155 -21.77 -2.26 -3.48
N ALA A 156 -22.11 -2.02 -2.21
CA ALA A 156 -23.02 -2.87 -1.44
C ALA A 156 -22.59 -4.35 -1.49
N LYS A 157 -23.23 -5.22 -0.72
CA LYS A 157 -22.80 -6.62 -0.54
C LYS A 157 -22.81 -7.49 -1.81
N ASP A 158 -23.19 -6.96 -2.96
CA ASP A 158 -23.24 -7.68 -4.24
C ASP A 158 -21.88 -7.82 -4.93
N TYR A 159 -20.86 -7.13 -4.41
CA TYR A 159 -19.49 -7.13 -4.94
C TYR A 159 -18.47 -7.23 -3.79
N PRO A 160 -17.19 -7.50 -4.11
CA PRO A 160 -16.14 -7.46 -3.11
C PRO A 160 -16.10 -6.13 -2.37
N ASP A 161 -16.39 -6.20 -1.07
CA ASP A 161 -16.34 -5.10 -0.12
C ASP A 161 -15.89 -5.65 1.24
N ALA A 162 -15.19 -4.82 2.01
CA ALA A 162 -14.70 -5.18 3.32
C ALA A 162 -15.88 -5.40 4.28
N PRO A 163 -15.84 -6.41 5.17
CA PRO A 163 -14.70 -7.31 5.44
C PRO A 163 -14.71 -8.61 4.61
N PHE A 164 -15.59 -8.77 3.63
CA PHE A 164 -15.86 -10.05 2.98
C PHE A 164 -14.74 -10.51 2.03
N ILE A 165 -14.52 -11.83 2.01
CA ILE A 165 -13.60 -12.55 1.12
C ILE A 165 -14.41 -13.23 0.04
N TRP A 166 -14.07 -12.97 -1.22
CA TRP A 166 -14.78 -13.53 -2.37
C TRP A 166 -13.86 -14.42 -3.19
N LEU A 167 -14.29 -15.63 -3.51
CA LEU A 167 -13.63 -16.53 -4.45
C LEU A 167 -14.21 -16.33 -5.84
N VAL A 168 -13.35 -16.16 -6.84
CA VAL A 168 -13.67 -16.36 -8.25
C VAL A 168 -13.16 -17.73 -8.65
N ASN A 169 -14.08 -18.66 -8.86
CA ASN A 169 -13.72 -20.01 -9.27
C ASN A 169 -13.35 -20.07 -10.78
N LYS A 170 -12.94 -21.24 -11.25
CA LYS A 170 -12.53 -21.46 -12.67
C LYS A 170 -13.64 -21.23 -13.69
N ASN A 171 -14.89 -21.18 -13.26
CA ASN A 171 -16.05 -20.90 -14.10
C ASN A 171 -16.44 -19.41 -14.05
N ASN A 172 -15.60 -18.54 -13.48
CA ASN A 172 -15.85 -17.11 -13.24
C ASN A 172 -17.08 -16.85 -12.36
N GLN A 173 -17.41 -17.78 -11.47
CA GLN A 173 -18.50 -17.58 -10.50
C GLN A 173 -17.92 -17.00 -9.21
N LEU A 174 -18.62 -16.02 -8.66
CA LEU A 174 -18.31 -15.38 -7.39
C LEU A 174 -19.01 -16.11 -6.24
N GLU A 175 -18.25 -16.38 -5.18
CA GLU A 175 -18.73 -16.99 -3.94
C GLU A 175 -18.12 -16.25 -2.75
N GLU A 176 -18.94 -15.83 -1.79
CA GLU A 176 -18.45 -15.35 -0.50
C GLU A 176 -17.95 -16.55 0.32
N ILE A 177 -16.67 -16.54 0.70
CA ILE A 177 -16.01 -17.67 1.38
C ILE A 177 -15.58 -17.34 2.82
N GLY A 178 -15.92 -16.15 3.31
CA GLY A 178 -15.64 -15.73 4.68
C GLY A 178 -15.36 -14.24 4.81
N THR A 179 -14.70 -13.89 5.91
CA THR A 179 -14.39 -12.51 6.31
C THR A 179 -12.94 -12.35 6.74
N THR A 180 -12.46 -11.11 6.73
CA THR A 180 -11.11 -10.69 7.14
C THR A 180 -11.17 -9.66 8.25
N ASN A 181 -10.03 -9.44 8.91
CA ASN A 181 -9.83 -8.32 9.81
C ASN A 181 -9.71 -6.95 9.12
N ILE A 182 -9.81 -6.88 7.79
CA ILE A 182 -9.69 -5.62 7.05
C ILE A 182 -10.99 -4.84 7.23
N GLU A 183 -10.88 -3.70 7.91
CA GLU A 183 -11.94 -2.70 7.93
C GLU A 183 -11.86 -1.80 6.70
N LYS A 184 -12.97 -1.15 6.35
CA LYS A 184 -13.02 -0.24 5.21
C LYS A 184 -11.99 0.87 5.34
N TYR A 185 -11.18 1.07 4.30
CA TYR A 185 -10.07 2.03 4.26
C TYR A 185 -8.91 1.79 5.26
N SER A 186 -8.86 0.64 5.92
CA SER A 186 -7.85 0.37 6.96
C SER A 186 -6.44 0.21 6.42
N LEU A 187 -6.28 -0.26 5.18
CA LEU A 187 -4.98 -0.40 4.53
C LEU A 187 -4.67 0.85 3.70
N ASN A 188 -3.81 1.72 4.21
CA ASN A 188 -3.51 3.01 3.58
C ASN A 188 -2.07 3.47 3.83
N PHE A 189 -1.69 4.57 3.18
CA PHE A 189 -0.51 5.33 3.53
C PHE A 189 -0.74 6.82 3.26
N GLU A 190 0.05 7.65 3.93
CA GLU A 190 0.02 9.10 3.78
C GLU A 190 1.32 9.59 3.17
N LEU A 191 1.23 10.53 2.23
CA LEU A 191 2.35 11.29 1.72
C LEU A 191 2.20 12.75 2.16
N SER A 192 3.04 13.20 3.08
CA SER A 192 3.17 14.62 3.42
C SER A 192 4.21 15.32 2.53
N LYS A 193 3.91 16.54 2.09
CA LYS A 193 4.78 17.44 1.31
C LYS A 193 5.93 18.02 2.13
#